data_AF-A0A849V5X3-F1
#
_entry.id   AF-A0A849V5X3-F1
#
_cell.length_a   1.000
_cell.length_b   1.000
_cell.length_c   1.000
_cell.angle_alpha   90.00
_cell.angle_beta   90.00
_cell.angle_gamma   90.00
#
_symmetry.space_group_name_H-M   'P 1'
#
loop_
_entity.id
_entity.type
_entity.pdbx_description
1 polymer ?
#
loop_
_entity_poly.entity_id
_entity_poly.type
_entity_poly.pdbx_seq_one_letter_code
_entity_poly.pdbx_strand_id
1 'polypeptide(L)' 'MSRVDFVNVKRIVIKIGSALLTKGGQGLDKSAIAAWVSQMAELKRQSVDVVLVSSGSVAEGMSR' A
#
# COMPACT_ATOMS: atom_id res chain seq x y z
N MET A 1 11.30 -17.15 7.29
CA MET A 1 11.38 -16.08 6.29
C MET A 1 12.24 -14.96 6.84
N SER A 2 13.25 -14.60 6.08
CA SER A 2 14.16 -13.50 6.40
C SER A 2 14.01 -12.40 5.35
N ARG A 3 14.51 -11.19 5.64
CA ARG A 3 14.45 -10.06 4.69
C ARG A 3 15.15 -10.37 3.36
N VAL A 4 16.15 -11.25 3.35
CA VAL A 4 16.89 -11.60 2.13
C VAL A 4 16.04 -12.42 1.16
N ASP A 5 15.01 -13.11 1.64
CA ASP A 5 14.11 -13.91 0.79
C ASP A 5 13.29 -13.02 -0.16
N PHE A 6 13.20 -11.70 0.09
CA PHE A 6 12.42 -10.74 -0.70
C PHE A 6 13.22 -10.07 -1.83
N VAL A 7 14.53 -10.27 -1.92
CA VAL A 7 15.40 -9.52 -2.85
C VAL A 7 15.21 -9.96 -4.32
N ASN A 8 14.77 -11.21 -4.55
CA ASN A 8 14.62 -11.80 -5.89
C ASN A 8 13.20 -12.32 -6.17
N VAL A 9 12.18 -11.74 -5.54
CA VAL A 9 10.80 -12.18 -5.72
C VAL A 9 10.21 -11.66 -7.03
N LYS A 10 9.50 -12.53 -7.75
CA LYS A 10 8.79 -12.15 -8.99
C LYS A 10 7.48 -11.41 -8.72
N ARG A 11 6.80 -11.72 -7.61
CA ARG A 11 5.50 -11.14 -7.24
C ARG A 11 5.45 -10.81 -5.76
N ILE A 12 4.90 -9.65 -5.44
CA ILE A 12 4.68 -9.16 -4.08
C ILE A 12 3.20 -8.83 -3.90
N VAL A 13 2.61 -9.34 -2.82
CA VAL A 13 1.29 -8.91 -2.34
C VAL A 13 1.50 -7.92 -1.20
N ILE A 14 1.06 -6.68 -1.40
CA ILE A 14 1.19 -5.60 -0.41
C ILE A 14 -0.17 -5.40 0.25
N LYS A 15 -0.28 -5.75 1.53
CA LYS A 15 -1.46 -5.41 2.34
C LYS A 15 -1.19 -4.12 3.11
N ILE A 16 -2.08 -3.14 2.94
CA ILE A 16 -2.06 -1.92 3.74
C ILE A 16 -3.31 -1.87 4.62
N GLY A 17 -3.11 -1.71 5.93
CA GLY A 17 -4.17 -1.61 6.93
C GLY A 17 -4.81 -0.22 7.00
N SER A 18 -6.01 -0.10 7.58
CA SER A 18 -6.77 1.15 7.61
C SER A 18 -6.02 2.30 8.30
N ALA A 19 -5.29 2.02 9.37
CA ALA A 19 -4.53 3.02 10.11
C ALA A 19 -3.45 3.72 9.27
N LEU A 20 -2.91 3.05 8.24
CA LEU A 20 -1.88 3.60 7.36
C LEU A 20 -2.45 4.30 6.11
N LEU A 21 -3.74 4.11 5.84
CA LEU A 21 -4.44 4.72 4.71
C LEU A 21 -5.29 5.91 5.14
N THR A 22 -5.53 6.08 6.43
CA THR A 22 -6.51 7.05 6.95
C THR A 22 -5.88 7.96 7.99
N LYS A 23 -6.46 9.15 8.18
CA LYS A 23 -6.05 10.11 9.22
C LYS A 23 -6.65 9.73 10.58
N GLY A 24 -6.32 8.52 11.07
CA GLY A 24 -6.94 7.97 12.28
C GLY A 24 -8.45 7.72 12.11
N GLY A 25 -8.87 7.24 10.93
CA GLY A 25 -10.28 6.98 10.61
C GLY A 25 -11.06 8.18 10.04
N GLN A 26 -10.49 9.38 10.04
CA GLN A 26 -11.09 10.60 9.47
C GLN A 26 -10.77 10.73 7.97
N GLY A 27 -11.16 9.70 7.20
CA GLY A 27 -10.94 9.65 5.76
C GLY A 27 -9.48 9.38 5.39
N LEU A 28 -9.19 9.39 4.09
CA LEU A 28 -7.94 8.94 3.51
C LEU A 28 -6.86 9.99 3.72
N ASP A 29 -5.70 9.48 4.10
CA ASP A 29 -4.47 10.21 4.04
C ASP A 29 -3.88 10.12 2.63
N LYS A 30 -4.25 11.09 1.78
CA LYS A 30 -3.76 11.17 0.39
C LYS A 30 -2.24 11.29 0.30
N SER A 31 -1.59 11.90 1.29
CA SER A 31 -0.14 12.07 1.31
C SER A 31 0.55 10.72 1.60
N ALA A 32 0.05 9.98 2.59
CA ALA A 32 0.54 8.63 2.87
C ALA A 32 0.32 7.69 1.67
N ILE A 33 -0.86 7.74 1.05
CA ILE A 33 -1.19 6.95 -0.14
C ILE A 33 -0.23 7.27 -1.29
N ALA A 34 0.05 8.55 -1.57
CA ALA A 34 1.00 8.94 -2.61
C ALA A 34 2.41 8.36 -2.35
N ALA A 35 2.86 8.35 -1.09
CA ALA A 35 4.14 7.76 -0.72
C ALA A 35 4.17 6.24 -0.96
N TRP A 36 3.08 5.51 -0.67
CA TRP A 36 2.98 4.09 -0.98
C TRP A 36 2.96 3.82 -2.47
N VAL A 37 2.21 4.62 -3.23
CA VAL A 37 2.13 4.51 -4.70
C VAL A 37 3.50 4.73 -5.34
N SER A 38 4.29 5.71 -4.85
CA SER A 38 5.64 5.97 -5.37
C SER A 38 6.57 4.76 -5.19
N GLN A 39 6.53 4.13 -4.01
CA GLN A 39 7.32 2.92 -3.73
C GLN A 39 6.87 1.73 -4.59
N MET A 40 5.56 1.51 -4.74
CA MET A 40 5.02 0.45 -5.59
C MET A 40 5.34 0.66 -7.06
N ALA A 41 5.37 1.92 -7.52
CA ALA A 41 5.76 2.27 -8.88
C ALA A 41 7.25 1.95 -9.15
N GLU A 42 8.13 2.15 -8.16
CA GLU A 42 9.53 1.74 -8.28
C GLU A 42 9.66 0.22 -8.42
N LEU A 43 8.95 -0.56 -7.60
CA LEU A 43 8.94 -2.02 -7.72
C LEU A 43 8.43 -2.46 -9.10
N LYS A 44 7.37 -1.83 -9.62
CA LYS A 44 6.87 -2.10 -10.97
C LYS A 44 7.89 -1.77 -12.07
N ARG A 45 8.66 -0.68 -11.93
CA ARG A 45 9.76 -0.35 -12.87
C ARG A 45 10.87 -1.40 -12.87
N GLN A 46 11.10 -2.03 -11.73
CA GLN A 46 12.01 -3.17 -11.58
C GLN A 46 11.42 -4.50 -12.09
N SER A 47 10.28 -4.47 -12.80
CA SER A 47 9.59 -5.64 -13.33
C SER A 47 9.10 -6.63 -12.25
N VAL A 48 8.92 -6.15 -11.01
CA VAL A 48 8.26 -6.92 -9.94
C VAL A 48 6.75 -6.80 -10.13
N ASP A 49 6.04 -7.92 -10.09
CA ASP A 49 4.59 -7.92 -10.12
C ASP A 49 4.01 -7.53 -8.75
N VAL A 50 3.18 -6.49 -8.72
CA VAL A 50 2.65 -5.92 -7.48
C VAL A 50 1.14 -6.07 -7.44
N VAL A 51 0.64 -6.77 -6.42
CA VAL A 51 -0.78 -6.87 -6.09
C VAL A 51 -1.03 -6.10 -4.80
N LEU A 52 -1.87 -5.07 -4.86
CA LEU A 52 -2.26 -4.28 -3.68
C LEU A 52 -3.56 -4.82 -3.08
N VAL A 53 -3.56 -5.02 -1.77
CA VAL A 53 -4.76 -5.27 -0.96
C VAL A 53 -4.93 -4.10 0.00
N SER A 54 -5.84 -3.17 -0.29
CA SER A 54 -6.06 -1.98 0.54
C SER A 54 -7.16 -2.19 1.60
N SER A 55 -7.30 -1.22 2.49
CA SER A 55 -8.41 -1.06 3.45
C SER A 55 -8.94 0.37 3.29
N GLY A 56 -9.76 0.87 4.23
CA GLY A 56 -10.08 2.29 4.33
C GLY A 56 -11.33 2.73 3.56
N SER A 57 -12.00 1.83 2.85
CA SER A 57 -13.30 2.10 2.20
C SER A 57 -14.36 2.60 3.18
N VAL A 58 -14.44 2.03 4.39
CA VAL A 58 -15.36 2.47 5.44
C VAL A 58 -15.03 3.87 5.95
N ALA A 59 -13.74 4.16 6.20
CA ALA A 59 -13.29 5.48 6.65
C ALA A 59 -13.57 6.57 5.60
N GLU A 60 -13.40 6.27 4.31
CA GLU A 60 -13.83 7.17 3.24
C GLU A 60 -15.34 7.37 3.20
N GLY A 61 -16.11 6.30 3.36
CA GLY A 61 -17.56 6.39 3.38
C GLY A 61 -18.08 7.27 4.51
N MET A 62 -17.43 7.23 5.67
CA MET A 62 -17.80 8.07 6.83
C MET A 62 -17.38 9.54 6.70
N SER A 63 -16.47 9.87 5.79
CA SER A 63 -15.92 11.23 5.63
C SER A 63 -16.58 12.03 4.51
N ARG A 64 -17.63 11.50 3.90
CA ARG A 64 -18.40 12.11 2.81
C ARG A 64 -19.69 12.75 3.29
#